data_AF-A0A821S9K8-F1
#
_entry.id   AF-A0A821S9K8-F1
#
_cell.length_a   1.000
_cell.length_b   1.000
_cell.length_c   1.000
_cell.angle_alpha   90.00
_cell.angle_beta   90.00
_cell.angle_gamma   90.00
#
_symmetry.space_group_name_H-M   'P 1'
#
loop_
_entity.id
_entity.type
_entity.pdbx_description
1 polymer ?
#
loop_
_entity_poly.entity_id
_entity_poly.type
_entity_poly.pdbx_seq_one_letter_code
_entity_poly.pdbx_strand_id
1 'polypeptide(L)'
;MELKQQSCITCMKKLNKNSADEDALNCLVIGTEDQHIYIIESEAFTILATMNCPATPSFLDVSGVYDVEFRILAACRNGYIYLFRRGSPQPRNAIYLNSIAVGLERFGKNIIVGCMDSSLHCYTTKGKRYWKHVLPAQITAMCQIDYRPKGFQAVAVALANNEIHLYKDKFLVDVIQIEENVYAMKFGRLGREDATLVMVTKNGGLVIKILKRTAVFEENDILHGPPKEQQVKIDVPKRTKLYVDQTLREKEQAENMYRIFQQDLIRLKLLTGKEFLKSVEAGLNPVAKTKTEAIRINAEVHGLGPRFRLTVKLQNTSSTSLLPVIDLFLSFTYDENIYNLNPNYIEIPILINGIEYGFCSFVTCVTDKAISDIIKVFVCRRDSTAPLISAVINMPVAEPNISI
;
A
#
# COMPACT_ATOMS: atom_id res chain seq x y z
N MET A 1 14.37 -3.29 47.03
CA MET A 1 13.80 -3.92 45.82
C MET A 1 14.91 -3.87 44.79
N GLU A 2 15.64 -4.97 44.58
CA GLU A 2 16.71 -5.03 43.58
C GLU A 2 16.09 -5.02 42.18
N LEU A 3 16.47 -4.05 41.35
CA LEU A 3 16.15 -4.08 39.93
C LEU A 3 16.88 -5.26 39.29
N LYS A 4 16.12 -6.28 38.87
CA LYS A 4 16.64 -7.39 38.07
C LYS A 4 16.40 -7.06 36.59
N GLN A 5 17.48 -6.98 35.83
CA GLN A 5 17.39 -6.91 34.37
C GLN A 5 17.00 -8.30 33.85
N GLN A 6 15.76 -8.46 33.42
CA GLN A 6 15.26 -9.70 32.83
C GLN A 6 15.32 -9.57 31.31
N SER A 7 15.98 -10.55 30.66
CA SER A 7 15.95 -10.69 29.20
C SER A 7 14.88 -11.70 28.77
N CYS A 8 14.39 -11.55 27.56
CA CYS A 8 13.39 -12.45 26.96
C CYS A 8 14.05 -13.42 25.97
N ILE A 9 13.61 -14.69 25.99
CA ILE A 9 13.97 -15.67 24.97
C ILE A 9 13.13 -15.39 23.72
N THR A 10 13.79 -15.26 22.55
CA THR A 10 13.12 -14.95 21.28
C THR A 10 12.97 -16.16 20.36
N CYS A 11 13.93 -17.08 20.39
CA CYS A 11 13.92 -18.27 19.54
C CYS A 11 14.70 -19.42 20.17
N MET A 12 14.33 -20.66 19.82
CA MET A 12 14.94 -21.88 20.38
C MET A 12 15.02 -22.98 19.32
N LYS A 13 16.13 -23.74 19.32
CA LYS A 13 16.34 -24.93 18.47
C LYS A 13 17.09 -26.02 19.23
N LYS A 14 16.93 -27.26 18.77
CA LYS A 14 17.68 -28.44 19.23
C LYS A 14 19.02 -28.55 18.46
N LEU A 15 20.08 -28.92 19.17
CA LEU A 15 21.38 -29.32 18.63
C LEU A 15 21.76 -30.66 19.24
N ASN A 16 22.17 -31.66 18.45
CA ASN A 16 22.64 -32.92 19.04
C ASN A 16 24.03 -32.71 19.68
N LYS A 17 24.29 -33.39 20.81
CA LYS A 17 25.50 -33.20 21.61
C LYS A 17 26.67 -34.07 21.15
N ASN A 18 26.47 -35.39 21.16
CA ASN A 18 27.51 -36.40 21.02
C ASN A 18 27.45 -37.17 19.68
N SER A 19 26.27 -37.52 19.18
CA SER A 19 26.09 -38.19 17.88
C SER A 19 24.98 -37.56 17.03
N ALA A 20 24.92 -37.92 15.75
CA ALA A 20 23.89 -37.43 14.82
C ALA A 20 22.57 -38.22 14.93
N ASP A 21 22.50 -39.22 15.82
CA ASP A 21 21.35 -40.11 15.95
C ASP A 21 20.16 -39.40 16.59
N GLU A 22 18.94 -39.92 16.38
CA GLU A 22 17.72 -39.31 16.92
C GLU A 22 17.64 -39.42 18.45
N ASP A 23 18.20 -40.50 19.00
CA ASP A 23 18.27 -40.81 20.44
C ASP A 23 19.49 -40.19 21.14
N ALA A 24 20.28 -39.39 20.43
CA ALA A 24 21.45 -38.72 20.98
C ALA A 24 21.07 -37.71 22.08
N LEU A 25 22.02 -37.46 22.99
CA LEU A 25 21.88 -36.37 23.97
C LEU A 25 21.78 -35.04 23.23
N ASN A 26 20.98 -34.12 23.76
CA ASN A 26 20.65 -32.88 23.08
C ASN A 26 21.08 -31.65 23.89
N CYS A 27 21.45 -30.60 23.18
CA CYS A 27 21.64 -29.26 23.69
C CYS A 27 20.52 -28.36 23.17
N LEU A 28 20.14 -27.37 23.98
CA LEU A 28 19.23 -26.31 23.59
C LEU A 28 20.03 -25.10 23.12
N VAL A 29 19.72 -24.62 21.92
CA VAL A 29 20.26 -23.36 21.40
C VAL A 29 19.19 -22.30 21.55
N ILE A 30 19.49 -21.24 22.28
CA ILE A 30 18.53 -20.20 22.68
C ILE A 30 19.05 -18.84 22.21
N GLY A 31 18.23 -18.11 21.46
CA GLY A 31 18.43 -16.69 21.15
C GLY A 31 17.67 -15.82 22.13
N THR A 32 18.26 -14.70 22.53
CA THR A 32 17.70 -13.77 23.52
C THR A 32 17.58 -12.35 22.98
N GLU A 33 16.75 -11.54 23.63
CA GLU A 33 16.54 -10.14 23.29
C GLU A 33 17.83 -9.31 23.45
N ASP A 34 18.66 -9.67 24.43
CA ASP A 34 19.95 -9.04 24.77
C ASP A 34 21.06 -9.39 23.78
N GLN A 35 20.72 -9.86 22.57
CA GLN A 35 21.65 -10.14 21.47
C GLN A 35 22.67 -11.24 21.78
N HIS A 36 22.30 -12.21 22.63
CA HIS A 36 23.12 -13.39 22.89
C HIS A 36 22.47 -14.66 22.37
N ILE A 37 23.31 -15.61 21.95
CA ILE A 37 22.94 -16.99 21.66
C ILE A 37 23.63 -17.90 22.67
N TYR A 38 22.84 -18.64 23.44
CA TYR A 38 23.32 -19.58 24.45
C TYR A 38 23.15 -21.02 23.96
N ILE A 39 24.12 -21.87 24.23
CA ILE A 39 24.00 -23.32 24.11
C ILE A 39 23.94 -23.89 25.52
N ILE A 40 22.85 -24.56 25.85
CA ILE A 40 22.56 -25.09 27.18
C ILE A 40 22.49 -26.61 27.12
N GLU A 41 23.09 -27.28 28.09
CA GLU A 41 22.94 -28.71 28.28
C GLU A 41 21.54 -29.06 28.80
N SER A 42 20.86 -30.02 28.17
CA SER A 42 19.46 -30.33 28.52
C SER A 42 19.27 -31.00 29.89
N GLU A 43 20.29 -31.68 30.43
CA GLU A 43 20.18 -32.38 31.72
C GLU A 43 20.55 -31.50 32.91
N ALA A 44 21.70 -30.83 32.83
CA ALA A 44 22.24 -30.01 33.92
C ALA A 44 21.80 -28.54 33.86
N PHE A 45 21.18 -28.10 32.77
CA PHE A 45 20.82 -26.70 32.49
C PHE A 45 22.00 -25.72 32.60
N THR A 46 23.21 -26.21 32.36
CA THR A 46 24.45 -25.43 32.38
C THR A 46 24.67 -24.78 31.02
N ILE A 47 25.22 -23.56 31.02
CA ILE A 47 25.60 -22.87 29.79
C ILE A 47 26.93 -23.46 29.31
N LEU A 48 26.87 -24.16 28.18
CA LEU A 48 28.04 -24.76 27.54
C LEU A 48 28.81 -23.75 26.68
N ALA A 49 28.11 -22.85 26.00
CA ALA A 49 28.72 -21.81 25.18
C ALA A 49 27.84 -20.55 25.12
N THR A 50 28.48 -19.40 25.01
CA THR A 50 27.83 -18.10 24.77
C THR A 50 28.42 -17.46 23.52
N MET A 51 27.55 -16.98 22.62
CA MET A 51 27.95 -16.27 21.42
C MET A 51 27.26 -14.90 21.38
N ASN A 52 27.98 -13.90 20.90
CA ASN A 52 27.51 -12.52 20.77
C ASN A 52 26.93 -12.32 19.38
N CYS A 53 25.64 -12.02 19.33
CA CYS A 53 24.95 -11.67 18.10
C CYS A 53 25.02 -10.14 17.90
N PRO A 54 25.30 -9.64 16.69
CA PRO A 54 25.31 -8.19 16.45
C PRO A 54 23.92 -7.52 16.52
N ALA A 55 22.86 -8.31 16.54
CA ALA A 55 21.47 -7.86 16.67
C ALA A 55 20.62 -8.97 17.27
N THR A 56 19.39 -8.64 17.69
CA THR A 56 18.47 -9.60 18.30
C THR A 56 18.03 -10.67 17.29
N PRO A 57 18.28 -11.97 17.55
CA PRO A 57 17.88 -13.06 16.68
C PRO A 57 16.35 -13.28 16.74
N SER A 58 15.71 -13.41 15.58
CA SER A 58 14.29 -13.77 15.45
C SER A 58 14.10 -15.23 15.05
N PHE A 59 14.97 -15.78 14.20
CA PHE A 59 14.93 -17.19 13.79
C PHE A 59 16.30 -17.83 13.91
N LEU A 60 16.32 -19.10 14.32
CA LEU A 60 17.51 -19.93 14.38
C LEU A 60 17.34 -21.16 13.50
N ASP A 61 18.41 -21.53 12.82
CA ASP A 61 18.60 -22.85 12.23
C ASP A 61 19.93 -23.42 12.69
N VAL A 62 19.97 -24.70 13.03
CA VAL A 62 21.11 -25.34 13.66
C VAL A 62 21.43 -26.65 12.97
N SER A 63 22.71 -26.90 12.70
CA SER A 63 23.19 -28.15 12.11
C SER A 63 24.48 -28.64 12.76
N GLY A 64 24.68 -29.94 12.75
CA GLY A 64 25.90 -30.60 13.22
C GLY A 64 25.74 -31.17 14.61
N VAL A 65 26.88 -31.44 15.24
CA VAL A 65 26.99 -32.10 16.55
C VAL A 65 27.84 -31.22 17.43
N TYR A 66 27.40 -30.96 18.67
CA TYR A 66 28.07 -30.04 19.57
C TYR A 66 29.55 -30.40 19.74
N ASP A 67 29.86 -31.64 20.14
CA ASP A 67 31.22 -32.10 20.47
C ASP A 67 32.18 -32.15 19.28
N VAL A 68 31.66 -32.24 18.06
CA VAL A 68 32.45 -32.37 16.81
C VAL A 68 32.55 -31.02 16.07
N GLU A 69 31.49 -30.64 15.37
CA GLU A 69 31.38 -29.37 14.65
C GLU A 69 29.89 -29.00 14.56
N PHE A 70 29.56 -27.77 14.93
CA PHE A 70 28.22 -27.22 14.75
C PHE A 70 28.26 -25.89 14.01
N ARG A 71 27.13 -25.57 13.37
CA ARG A 71 26.87 -24.30 12.70
C ARG A 71 25.49 -23.82 13.09
N ILE A 72 25.40 -22.55 13.48
CA ILE A 72 24.15 -21.90 13.86
C ILE A 72 23.95 -20.71 12.92
N LEU A 73 22.81 -20.68 12.25
CA LEU A 73 22.34 -19.56 11.46
C LEU A 73 21.33 -18.78 12.30
N ALA A 74 21.55 -17.47 12.44
CA ALA A 74 20.64 -16.58 13.14
C ALA A 74 20.17 -15.48 12.20
N ALA A 75 18.89 -15.53 11.80
CA ALA A 75 18.26 -14.38 11.15
C ALA A 75 17.85 -13.37 12.23
N CYS A 76 18.25 -12.12 12.05
CA CYS A 76 18.10 -11.07 13.06
C CYS A 76 17.15 -9.97 12.59
N ARG A 77 16.60 -9.22 13.57
CA ARG A 77 15.64 -8.13 13.33
C ARG A 77 16.21 -6.97 12.49
N ASN A 78 17.53 -6.89 12.34
CA ASN A 78 18.22 -5.88 11.53
C ASN A 78 18.34 -6.24 10.03
N GLY A 79 17.72 -7.35 9.58
CA GLY A 79 17.78 -7.78 8.18
C GLY A 79 19.07 -8.50 7.78
N TYR A 80 19.83 -9.04 8.74
CA TYR A 80 21.01 -9.87 8.47
C TYR A 80 20.81 -11.30 8.94
N ILE A 81 21.45 -12.23 8.24
CA ILE A 81 21.65 -13.61 8.71
C ILE A 81 23.11 -13.79 9.08
N TYR A 82 23.36 -14.17 10.32
CA TYR A 82 24.70 -14.42 10.85
C TYR A 82 24.97 -15.92 10.95
N LEU A 83 26.19 -16.33 10.57
CA LEU A 83 26.66 -17.71 10.69
C LEU A 83 27.68 -17.82 11.82
N PHE A 84 27.35 -18.61 12.83
CA PHE A 84 28.22 -18.97 13.95
C PHE A 84 28.79 -20.37 13.76
N ARG A 85 30.00 -20.60 14.27
CA ARG A 85 30.70 -21.89 14.26
C ARG A 85 31.28 -22.19 15.63
N ARG A 86 31.50 -23.47 15.92
CA ARG A 86 32.22 -23.93 17.12
C ARG A 86 33.54 -23.17 17.30
N GLY A 87 33.80 -22.72 18.52
CA GLY A 87 35.03 -22.02 18.92
C GLY A 87 35.08 -20.52 18.61
N SER A 88 34.09 -19.94 17.93
CA SER A 88 34.03 -18.49 17.66
C SER A 88 32.86 -17.84 18.40
N PRO A 89 33.10 -16.92 19.35
CA PRO A 89 32.03 -16.20 20.04
C PRO A 89 31.35 -15.16 19.15
N GLN A 90 32.02 -14.73 18.07
CA GLN A 90 31.51 -13.77 17.10
C GLN A 90 31.07 -14.47 15.80
N PRO A 91 30.14 -13.88 15.03
CA PRO A 91 29.72 -14.47 13.77
C PRO A 91 30.84 -14.42 12.74
N ARG A 92 31.00 -15.50 11.98
CA ARG A 92 32.05 -15.61 10.96
C ARG A 92 31.69 -14.87 9.67
N ASN A 93 30.42 -14.97 9.28
CA ASN A 93 29.88 -14.37 8.06
C ASN A 93 28.54 -13.69 8.38
N ALA A 94 28.22 -12.65 7.60
CA ALA A 94 26.93 -11.99 7.59
C ALA A 94 26.37 -11.98 6.16
N ILE A 95 25.08 -12.26 6.03
CA ILE A 95 24.35 -12.21 4.76
C ILE A 95 23.30 -11.12 4.88
N TYR A 96 23.38 -10.11 4.02
CA TYR A 96 22.40 -9.03 3.97
C TYR A 96 21.13 -9.49 3.24
N LEU A 97 19.98 -9.19 3.84
CA LEU A 97 18.65 -9.36 3.25
C LEU A 97 18.11 -7.99 2.86
N ASN A 98 17.40 -7.92 1.73
CA ASN A 98 16.76 -6.67 1.29
C ASN A 98 15.56 -6.26 2.16
N SER A 99 15.04 -7.19 2.96
CA SER A 99 13.90 -7.01 3.85
C SER A 99 14.02 -8.00 5.03
N ILE A 100 13.23 -7.79 6.08
CA ILE A 100 13.28 -8.61 7.30
C ILE A 100 12.83 -10.04 6.99
N ALA A 101 13.51 -11.03 7.56
CA ALA A 101 13.13 -12.43 7.43
C ALA A 101 11.83 -12.73 8.19
N VAL A 102 10.89 -13.40 7.53
CA VAL A 102 9.64 -13.95 8.08
C VAL A 102 9.78 -15.44 8.36
N GLY A 103 10.73 -16.11 7.71
CA GLY A 103 11.06 -17.51 7.97
C GLY A 103 12.46 -17.85 7.47
N LEU A 104 13.04 -18.89 8.07
CA LEU A 104 14.39 -19.37 7.78
C LEU A 104 14.39 -20.89 7.77
N GLU A 105 14.76 -21.48 6.64
CA GLU A 105 14.85 -22.94 6.48
C GLU A 105 16.14 -23.32 5.75
N ARG A 106 16.78 -24.42 6.16
CA ARG A 106 18.06 -24.85 5.58
C ARG A 106 17.98 -26.24 4.96
N PHE A 107 18.55 -26.34 3.76
CA PHE A 107 18.68 -27.57 2.99
C PHE A 107 20.16 -27.77 2.63
N GLY A 108 20.86 -28.55 3.45
CA GLY A 108 22.30 -28.80 3.27
C GLY A 108 23.14 -27.51 3.30
N LYS A 109 23.57 -27.05 2.12
CA LYS A 109 24.38 -25.82 1.92
C LYS A 109 23.54 -24.60 1.52
N ASN A 110 22.26 -24.80 1.23
CA ASN A 110 21.32 -23.77 0.82
C ASN A 110 20.52 -23.29 2.02
N ILE A 111 20.35 -21.98 2.11
CA ILE A 111 19.61 -21.25 3.14
C ILE A 111 18.47 -20.57 2.41
N ILE A 112 17.25 -21.00 2.67
CA ILE A 112 16.05 -20.44 2.10
C ILE A 112 15.43 -19.48 3.12
N VAL A 113 15.14 -18.27 2.67
CA VAL A 113 14.68 -17.17 3.51
C VAL A 113 13.47 -16.54 2.85
N GLY A 114 12.36 -16.51 3.57
CA GLY A 114 11.21 -15.70 3.19
C GLY A 114 11.34 -14.32 3.78
N CYS A 115 11.18 -13.30 2.94
CA CYS A 115 11.28 -11.90 3.33
C CYS A 115 9.90 -11.23 3.36
N MET A 116 9.78 -10.17 4.16
CA MET A 116 8.54 -9.41 4.33
C MET A 116 8.07 -8.70 3.05
N ASP A 117 8.95 -8.51 2.06
CA ASP A 117 8.64 -7.92 0.74
C ASP A 117 8.01 -8.93 -0.25
N SER A 118 7.33 -9.96 0.26
CA SER A 118 6.72 -11.04 -0.53
C SER A 118 7.73 -11.74 -1.44
N SER A 119 8.95 -11.97 -0.96
CA SER A 119 9.99 -12.61 -1.76
C SER A 119 10.66 -13.78 -1.05
N LEU A 120 10.97 -14.82 -1.82
CA LEU A 120 11.66 -16.01 -1.37
C LEU A 120 13.06 -16.03 -1.97
N HIS A 121 14.07 -16.08 -1.11
CA HIS A 121 15.47 -16.07 -1.51
C HIS A 121 16.16 -17.37 -1.12
N CYS A 122 17.09 -17.82 -1.97
CA CYS A 122 18.03 -18.87 -1.61
C CYS A 122 19.46 -18.35 -1.64
N TYR A 123 20.16 -18.53 -0.53
CA TYR A 123 21.56 -18.18 -0.34
C TYR A 123 22.38 -19.42 -0.05
N THR A 124 23.67 -19.39 -0.38
CA THR A 124 24.62 -20.38 0.15
C THR A 124 25.03 -20.02 1.57
N THR A 125 25.58 -20.99 2.31
CA THR A 125 26.29 -20.73 3.58
C THR A 125 27.47 -19.77 3.46
N LYS A 126 27.95 -19.47 2.24
CA LYS A 126 29.00 -18.47 1.98
C LYS A 126 28.42 -17.06 1.74
N GLY A 127 27.10 -16.91 1.61
CA GLY A 127 26.42 -15.63 1.38
C GLY A 127 26.10 -15.30 -0.07
N LYS A 128 26.47 -16.14 -1.05
CA LYS A 128 26.07 -15.92 -2.45
C LYS A 128 24.61 -16.28 -2.65
N ARG A 129 23.81 -15.37 -3.22
CA ARG A 129 22.41 -15.61 -3.63
C ARG A 129 22.37 -16.48 -4.89
N TYR A 130 21.60 -17.56 -4.85
CA TYR A 130 21.38 -18.48 -5.98
C TYR A 130 20.19 -18.04 -6.84
N TRP A 131 19.04 -17.80 -6.22
CA TRP A 131 17.81 -17.38 -6.90
C TRP A 131 16.93 -16.52 -5.99
N LYS A 132 15.95 -15.85 -6.61
CA LYS A 132 14.90 -15.07 -5.96
C LYS A 132 13.58 -15.37 -6.68
N HIS A 133 12.53 -15.60 -5.90
CA HIS A 133 11.15 -15.61 -6.37
C HIS A 133 10.39 -14.44 -5.78
N VAL A 134 9.60 -13.75 -6.61
CA VAL A 134 8.59 -12.80 -6.14
C VAL A 134 7.28 -13.59 -6.04
N LEU A 135 6.68 -13.55 -4.87
CA LEU A 135 5.47 -14.30 -4.55
C LEU A 135 4.24 -13.43 -4.81
N PRO A 136 3.09 -14.03 -5.14
CA PRO A 136 1.87 -13.28 -5.46
C PRO A 136 1.26 -12.57 -4.24
N ALA A 137 1.62 -12.97 -3.02
CA ALA A 137 1.14 -12.38 -1.78
C ALA A 137 2.21 -12.46 -0.66
N GLN A 138 1.94 -11.81 0.47
CA GLN A 138 2.83 -11.79 1.63
C GLN A 138 2.97 -13.17 2.27
N ILE A 139 4.18 -13.50 2.72
CA ILE A 139 4.47 -14.74 3.44
C ILE A 139 3.94 -14.62 4.88
N THR A 140 3.16 -15.60 5.32
CA THR A 140 2.64 -15.66 6.70
C THR A 140 3.39 -16.70 7.53
N ALA A 141 3.75 -17.83 6.94
CA ALA A 141 4.48 -18.90 7.59
C ALA A 141 5.34 -19.68 6.59
N MET A 142 6.43 -20.28 7.09
CA MET A 142 7.27 -21.20 6.33
C MET A 142 7.52 -22.47 7.12
N CYS A 143 7.68 -23.58 6.42
CA CYS A 143 8.05 -24.84 7.03
C CYS A 143 8.89 -25.67 6.05
N GLN A 144 9.95 -26.29 6.56
CA GLN A 144 10.66 -27.36 5.86
C GLN A 144 9.79 -28.62 5.77
N ILE A 145 9.77 -29.21 4.58
CA ILE A 145 9.22 -30.55 4.29
C ILE A 145 10.40 -31.46 3.97
N ASP A 146 10.60 -32.48 4.79
CA ASP A 146 11.58 -33.53 4.59
C ASP A 146 10.89 -34.90 4.66
N TYR A 147 10.64 -35.50 3.50
CA TYR A 147 9.99 -36.80 3.38
C TYR A 147 11.01 -37.85 2.95
N ARG A 148 11.66 -38.45 3.96
CA ARG A 148 12.76 -39.41 3.81
C ARG A 148 12.45 -40.61 2.89
N PRO A 149 11.27 -41.26 2.93
CA PRO A 149 10.98 -42.43 2.09
C PRO A 149 11.09 -42.20 0.58
N LYS A 150 10.93 -40.95 0.10
CA LYS A 150 11.13 -40.58 -1.31
C LYS A 150 12.29 -39.62 -1.53
N GLY A 151 13.07 -39.30 -0.49
CA GLY A 151 14.11 -38.26 -0.56
C GLY A 151 13.57 -36.89 -0.99
N PHE A 152 12.29 -36.60 -0.71
CA PHE A 152 11.66 -35.36 -1.14
C PHE A 152 11.89 -34.27 -0.11
N GLN A 153 12.59 -33.21 -0.51
CA GLN A 153 12.89 -32.04 0.30
C GLN A 153 12.36 -30.78 -0.37
N ALA A 154 11.53 -30.02 0.35
CA ALA A 154 10.90 -28.82 -0.17
C ALA A 154 10.63 -27.82 0.95
N VAL A 155 10.34 -26.56 0.58
CA VAL A 155 9.83 -25.54 1.49
C VAL A 155 8.36 -25.29 1.18
N ALA A 156 7.52 -25.42 2.20
CA ALA A 156 6.16 -24.90 2.17
C ALA A 156 6.17 -23.44 2.59
N VAL A 157 5.56 -22.59 1.76
CA VAL A 157 5.40 -21.15 2.01
C VAL A 157 3.91 -20.84 2.01
N ALA A 158 3.36 -20.50 3.18
CA ALA A 158 1.99 -20.04 3.30
C ALA A 158 1.93 -18.54 2.95
N LEU A 159 0.92 -18.19 2.15
CA LEU A 159 0.72 -16.86 1.62
C LEU A 159 -0.61 -16.27 2.13
N ALA A 160 -0.66 -14.95 2.20
CA ALA A 160 -1.84 -14.20 2.67
C ALA A 160 -3.05 -14.22 1.71
N ASN A 161 -2.92 -14.86 0.53
CA ASN A 161 -3.99 -15.10 -0.45
C ASN A 161 -4.62 -16.49 -0.30
N ASN A 162 -4.51 -17.12 0.88
CA ASN A 162 -4.99 -18.48 1.18
C ASN A 162 -4.37 -19.61 0.34
N GLU A 163 -3.17 -19.39 -0.21
CA GLU A 163 -2.42 -20.43 -0.95
C GLU A 163 -1.16 -20.83 -0.17
N ILE A 164 -0.80 -22.10 -0.29
CA ILE A 164 0.48 -22.63 0.21
C ILE A 164 1.26 -23.15 -0.98
N HIS A 165 2.39 -22.52 -1.26
CA HIS A 165 3.26 -22.92 -2.35
C HIS A 165 4.33 -23.89 -1.85
N LEU A 166 4.54 -24.98 -2.58
CA LEU A 166 5.58 -25.97 -2.34
C LEU A 166 6.73 -25.76 -3.32
N TYR A 167 7.88 -25.32 -2.81
CA TYR A 167 9.08 -25.09 -3.61
C TYR A 167 10.13 -26.16 -3.36
N LYS A 168 10.55 -26.84 -4.43
CA LYS A 168 11.74 -27.71 -4.44
C LYS A 168 12.84 -27.00 -5.22
N ASP A 169 13.92 -26.65 -4.53
CA ASP A 169 14.94 -25.74 -5.05
C ASP A 169 14.31 -24.48 -5.66
N LYS A 170 14.50 -24.23 -6.96
CA LYS A 170 13.94 -23.07 -7.67
C LYS A 170 12.55 -23.34 -8.26
N PHE A 171 12.03 -24.56 -8.18
CA PHE A 171 10.81 -24.96 -8.88
C PHE A 171 9.59 -24.93 -7.96
N LEU A 172 8.50 -24.34 -8.45
CA LEU A 172 7.19 -24.50 -7.83
C LEU A 172 6.65 -25.86 -8.24
N VAL A 173 6.46 -26.73 -7.26
CA VAL A 173 6.09 -28.12 -7.46
C VAL A 173 4.59 -28.32 -7.32
N ASP A 174 3.98 -27.65 -6.34
CA ASP A 174 2.55 -27.80 -6.05
C ASP A 174 2.01 -26.55 -5.33
N VAL A 175 0.69 -26.34 -5.41
CA VAL A 175 -0.03 -25.25 -4.76
C VAL A 175 -1.25 -25.82 -4.05
N ILE A 176 -1.27 -25.67 -2.72
CA ILE A 176 -2.39 -26.11 -1.89
C ILE A 176 -3.27 -24.90 -1.60
N GLN A 177 -4.52 -24.94 -2.05
CA GLN A 177 -5.53 -23.97 -1.64
C GLN A 177 -6.10 -24.32 -0.27
N ILE A 178 -6.23 -23.30 0.58
CA ILE A 178 -6.86 -23.36 1.90
C ILE A 178 -8.01 -22.32 1.89
N GLU A 179 -9.00 -22.49 2.74
CA GLU A 179 -10.12 -21.53 2.83
C GLU A 179 -9.74 -20.26 3.60
N GLU A 180 -8.75 -20.36 4.49
CA GLU A 180 -8.33 -19.32 5.42
C GLU A 180 -6.81 -19.23 5.52
N ASN A 181 -6.31 -18.03 5.82
CA ASN A 181 -4.88 -17.77 5.98
C ASN A 181 -4.26 -18.59 7.11
N VAL A 182 -3.16 -19.27 6.78
CA VAL A 182 -2.40 -20.12 7.69
C VAL A 182 -1.27 -19.32 8.32
N TYR A 183 -1.16 -19.35 9.65
CA TYR A 183 -0.15 -18.60 10.43
C TYR A 183 0.94 -19.49 11.05
N ALA A 184 0.69 -20.79 11.18
CA ALA A 184 1.69 -21.74 11.62
C ALA A 184 1.57 -23.04 10.83
N MET A 185 2.71 -23.65 10.52
CA MET A 185 2.80 -24.91 9.79
C MET A 185 3.87 -25.80 10.40
N LYS A 186 3.61 -27.10 10.43
CA LYS A 186 4.62 -28.10 10.76
C LYS A 186 4.41 -29.36 9.95
N PHE A 187 5.46 -29.81 9.29
CA PHE A 187 5.49 -31.10 8.60
C PHE A 187 6.22 -32.14 9.46
N GLY A 188 5.68 -33.35 9.51
CA GLY A 188 6.32 -34.49 10.17
C GLY A 188 5.39 -35.67 10.40
N ARG A 189 5.83 -36.58 11.26
CA ARG A 189 5.05 -37.75 11.65
C ARG A 189 3.96 -37.38 12.66
N LEU A 190 2.71 -37.74 12.35
CA LEU A 190 1.57 -37.62 13.25
C LEU A 190 0.94 -39.00 13.47
N GLY A 191 1.13 -39.56 14.66
CA GLY A 191 0.69 -40.91 14.97
C GLY A 191 1.39 -41.97 14.11
N ARG A 192 0.61 -42.67 13.28
CA ARG A 192 1.11 -43.73 12.38
C ARG A 192 1.49 -43.22 10.99
N GLU A 193 1.15 -41.97 10.66
CA GLU A 193 1.44 -41.38 9.35
C GLU A 193 2.72 -40.55 9.41
N ASP A 194 3.73 -40.95 8.66
CA ASP A 194 5.06 -40.31 8.67
C ASP A 194 5.12 -38.97 7.91
N ALA A 195 4.08 -38.65 7.13
CA ALA A 195 4.07 -37.53 6.21
C ALA A 195 2.80 -36.69 6.35
N THR A 196 2.74 -35.89 7.41
CA THR A 196 1.57 -35.06 7.73
C THR A 196 1.97 -33.59 7.83
N LEU A 197 1.23 -32.72 7.12
CA LEU A 197 1.31 -31.27 7.24
C LEU A 197 0.19 -30.79 8.16
N VAL A 198 0.55 -30.27 9.32
CA VAL A 198 -0.36 -29.66 10.29
C VAL A 198 -0.28 -28.15 10.14
N MET A 199 -1.43 -27.48 10.08
CA MET A 199 -1.56 -26.05 9.82
C MET A 199 -2.55 -25.42 10.79
N VAL A 200 -2.24 -24.22 11.27
CA VAL A 200 -3.14 -23.43 12.14
C VAL A 200 -3.57 -22.17 11.40
N THR A 201 -4.88 -21.97 11.29
CA THR A 201 -5.47 -20.80 10.63
C THR A 201 -5.54 -19.60 11.57
N LYS A 202 -5.77 -18.41 11.01
CA LYS A 202 -5.88 -17.16 11.76
C LYS A 202 -6.93 -17.20 12.87
N ASN A 203 -8.07 -17.83 12.62
CA ASN A 203 -9.16 -17.97 13.58
C ASN A 203 -8.94 -19.10 14.61
N GLY A 204 -7.76 -19.72 14.62
CA GLY A 204 -7.44 -20.84 15.51
C GLY A 204 -7.93 -22.20 15.02
N GLY A 205 -8.38 -22.31 13.77
CA GLY A 205 -8.74 -23.58 13.14
C GLY A 205 -7.51 -24.45 12.90
N LEU A 206 -7.70 -25.77 12.97
CA LEU A 206 -6.64 -26.75 12.71
C LEU A 206 -6.93 -27.50 11.41
N VAL A 207 -6.00 -27.45 10.47
CA VAL A 207 -6.09 -28.16 9.18
C VAL A 207 -4.95 -29.17 9.09
N ILE A 208 -5.29 -30.42 8.82
CA ILE A 208 -4.33 -31.53 8.73
C ILE A 208 -4.41 -32.12 7.33
N LYS A 209 -3.28 -32.18 6.61
CA LYS A 209 -3.17 -32.83 5.31
C LYS A 209 -2.13 -33.95 5.36
N ILE A 210 -2.54 -35.16 5.00
CA ILE A 210 -1.67 -36.33 4.92
C ILE A 210 -1.19 -36.49 3.48
N LEU A 211 0.12 -36.60 3.30
CA LEU A 211 0.72 -36.84 2.00
C LEU A 211 0.52 -38.30 1.58
N LYS A 212 -0.12 -38.52 0.43
CA LYS A 212 -0.32 -39.87 -0.10
C LYS A 212 1.02 -40.51 -0.47
N ARG A 213 1.21 -41.79 -0.14
CA ARG A 213 2.41 -42.56 -0.51
C ARG A 213 2.63 -42.62 -2.03
N THR A 214 1.57 -42.51 -2.82
CA THR A 214 1.60 -42.49 -4.29
C THR A 214 1.87 -41.12 -4.89
N ALA A 215 1.98 -40.05 -4.09
CA ALA A 215 2.20 -38.70 -4.61
C ALA A 215 3.53 -38.58 -5.37
N VAL A 216 3.48 -38.06 -6.58
CA VAL A 216 4.65 -37.73 -7.41
C VAL A 216 4.67 -36.22 -7.56
N PHE A 217 5.86 -35.65 -7.41
CA PHE A 217 6.09 -34.22 -7.42
C PHE A 217 6.97 -33.89 -8.62
N GLU A 218 6.38 -33.30 -9.65
CA GLU A 218 7.07 -32.93 -10.88
C GLU A 218 7.64 -31.51 -10.78
N GLU A 219 8.86 -31.32 -11.27
CA GLU A 219 9.50 -30.02 -11.33
C GLU A 219 8.99 -29.29 -12.57
N ASN A 220 8.02 -28.40 -12.38
CA ASN A 220 7.53 -27.55 -13.46
C ASN A 220 8.50 -26.38 -13.68
N ASP A 221 9.33 -26.46 -14.72
CA ASP A 221 10.20 -25.36 -15.14
C ASP A 221 9.38 -24.31 -15.91
N ILE A 222 8.70 -23.42 -15.19
CA ILE A 222 7.86 -22.36 -15.76
C ILE A 222 8.73 -21.32 -16.53
N LEU A 223 10.06 -21.39 -16.46
CA LEU A 223 10.98 -20.33 -16.89
C LEU A 223 11.52 -20.45 -18.32
N HIS A 224 11.22 -21.51 -19.08
CA HIS A 224 11.70 -21.62 -20.45
C HIS A 224 10.69 -21.09 -21.48
N GLY A 225 10.75 -19.79 -21.73
CA GLY A 225 10.08 -19.15 -22.88
C GLY A 225 10.11 -17.62 -22.80
N PRO A 226 9.98 -16.92 -23.94
CA PRO A 226 9.68 -15.49 -23.92
C PRO A 226 8.41 -15.23 -23.09
N PRO A 227 8.33 -14.10 -22.37
CA PRO A 227 7.18 -13.76 -21.53
C PRO A 227 5.87 -13.93 -22.30
N LYS A 228 4.84 -14.53 -21.67
CA LYS A 228 3.55 -14.75 -22.32
C LYS A 228 2.93 -13.45 -22.84
N GLU A 229 3.27 -12.30 -22.23
CA GLU A 229 2.83 -11.00 -22.72
C GLU A 229 3.32 -10.67 -24.14
N GLN A 230 4.44 -11.24 -24.60
CA GLN A 230 4.94 -11.04 -25.97
C GLN A 230 4.11 -11.80 -27.02
N GLN A 231 3.26 -12.74 -26.61
CA GLN A 231 2.34 -13.45 -27.51
C GLN A 231 1.02 -12.68 -27.73
N VAL A 232 0.79 -11.60 -26.97
CA VAL A 232 -0.41 -10.77 -27.12
C VAL A 232 -0.19 -9.79 -28.27
N LYS A 233 -0.93 -9.99 -29.37
CA LYS A 233 -0.95 -9.07 -30.50
C LYS A 233 -1.51 -7.72 -30.04
N ILE A 234 -0.78 -6.63 -30.29
CA ILE A 234 -1.23 -5.26 -30.03
C ILE A 234 -2.50 -4.99 -30.85
N ASP A 235 -3.57 -4.55 -30.19
CA ASP A 235 -4.82 -4.18 -30.84
C ASP A 235 -4.70 -2.78 -31.45
N VAL A 236 -4.24 -2.72 -32.69
CA VAL A 236 -4.15 -1.46 -33.45
C VAL A 236 -5.51 -1.21 -34.12
N PRO A 237 -6.21 -0.09 -33.81
CA PRO A 237 -7.48 0.24 -34.43
C PRO A 237 -7.36 0.29 -35.96
N LYS A 238 -8.31 -0.33 -36.66
CA LYS A 238 -8.32 -0.35 -38.12
C LYS A 238 -8.76 1.01 -38.66
N ARG A 239 -8.03 1.52 -39.66
CA ARG A 239 -8.46 2.71 -40.42
C ARG A 239 -9.69 2.36 -41.25
N THR A 240 -10.78 3.10 -41.01
CA THR A 240 -12.04 2.92 -41.74
C THR A 240 -11.98 3.63 -43.10
N LYS A 241 -12.91 3.28 -44.00
CA LYS A 241 -13.07 3.98 -45.27
C LYS A 241 -13.29 5.48 -45.08
N LEU A 242 -14.06 5.88 -44.06
CA LEU A 242 -14.32 7.27 -43.72
C LEU A 242 -13.02 8.06 -43.47
N TYR A 243 -12.06 7.47 -42.75
CA TYR A 243 -10.76 8.10 -42.50
C TYR A 243 -9.98 8.33 -43.80
N VAL A 244 -10.01 7.35 -44.71
CA VAL A 244 -9.34 7.45 -46.01
C VAL A 244 -10.01 8.54 -46.88
N ASP A 245 -11.34 8.55 -46.94
CA ASP A 245 -12.12 9.53 -47.70
C ASP A 245 -11.89 10.96 -47.18
N GLN A 246 -11.84 11.15 -45.85
CA GLN A 246 -11.50 12.44 -45.23
C GLN A 246 -10.07 12.89 -45.58
N THR A 247 -9.11 11.97 -45.57
CA THR A 247 -7.71 12.28 -45.93
C THR A 247 -7.59 12.75 -47.38
N LEU A 248 -8.34 12.13 -48.30
CA LEU A 248 -8.38 12.54 -49.71
C LEU A 248 -9.00 13.94 -49.87
N ARG A 249 -10.13 14.19 -49.20
CA ARG A 249 -10.77 15.52 -49.20
C ARG A 249 -9.84 16.60 -48.64
N GLU A 250 -9.16 16.33 -47.53
CA GLU A 250 -8.19 17.26 -46.93
C GLU A 250 -7.04 17.57 -47.88
N LYS A 251 -6.55 16.57 -48.63
CA LYS A 251 -5.48 16.75 -49.61
C LYS A 251 -5.91 17.65 -50.78
N GLU A 252 -7.14 17.52 -51.26
CA GLU A 252 -7.65 18.31 -52.39
C GLU A 252 -8.06 19.74 -52.01
N GLN A 253 -8.59 19.94 -50.80
CA GLN A 253 -9.17 21.21 -50.36
C GLN A 253 -8.40 21.89 -49.21
N ALA A 254 -7.14 21.50 -48.98
CA ALA A 254 -6.32 21.97 -47.86
C ALA A 254 -6.31 23.50 -47.69
N GLU A 255 -6.13 24.24 -48.78
CA GLU A 255 -6.02 25.70 -48.74
C GLU A 255 -7.32 26.38 -48.31
N ASN A 256 -8.46 25.92 -48.83
CA ASN A 256 -9.77 26.44 -48.46
C ASN A 256 -10.11 26.11 -47.00
N MET A 257 -9.82 24.88 -46.55
CA MET A 257 -10.01 24.48 -45.16
C MET A 257 -9.17 25.33 -44.21
N TYR A 258 -7.91 25.60 -44.57
CA TYR A 258 -7.03 26.47 -43.78
C TYR A 258 -7.55 27.91 -43.70
N ARG A 259 -7.99 28.50 -44.82
CA ARG A 259 -8.52 29.88 -44.85
C ARG A 259 -9.77 30.03 -43.99
N ILE A 260 -10.72 29.09 -44.09
CA ILE A 260 -11.94 29.07 -43.26
C ILE A 260 -11.57 28.93 -41.79
N PHE A 261 -10.68 28.00 -41.46
CA PHE A 261 -10.22 27.81 -40.08
C PHE A 261 -9.59 29.09 -39.50
N GLN A 262 -8.74 29.80 -40.25
CA GLN A 262 -8.14 31.06 -39.78
C GLN A 262 -9.18 32.15 -39.56
N GLN A 263 -10.14 32.30 -40.49
CA GLN A 263 -11.22 33.27 -40.36
C GLN A 263 -12.09 32.99 -39.12
N ASP A 264 -12.48 31.73 -38.92
CA ASP A 264 -13.28 31.31 -37.77
C ASP A 264 -12.51 31.42 -36.46
N LEU A 265 -11.21 31.09 -36.46
CA LEU A 265 -10.34 31.25 -35.29
C LEU A 265 -10.23 32.72 -34.86
N ILE A 266 -10.10 33.65 -35.81
CA ILE A 266 -10.06 35.09 -35.53
C ILE A 266 -11.39 35.55 -34.94
N ARG A 267 -12.51 35.11 -35.53
CA ARG A 267 -13.86 35.44 -35.05
C ARG A 267 -14.09 34.91 -33.64
N LEU A 268 -13.66 33.67 -33.37
CA LEU A 268 -13.70 33.06 -32.05
C LEU A 268 -12.86 33.86 -31.06
N LYS A 269 -11.61 34.20 -31.38
CA LYS A 269 -10.74 35.03 -30.51
C LYS A 269 -11.37 36.37 -30.17
N LEU A 270 -11.98 37.05 -31.15
CA LEU A 270 -12.65 38.33 -30.95
C LEU A 270 -13.88 38.18 -30.04
N LEU A 271 -14.72 37.17 -30.27
CA LEU A 271 -15.90 36.90 -29.45
C LEU A 271 -15.50 36.54 -28.01
N THR A 272 -14.53 35.65 -27.85
CA THR A 272 -13.99 35.27 -26.54
C THR A 272 -13.42 36.48 -25.81
N GLY A 273 -12.66 37.34 -26.50
CA GLY A 273 -12.12 38.57 -25.89
C GLY A 273 -13.21 39.53 -25.42
N LYS A 274 -14.28 39.73 -26.22
CA LYS A 274 -15.42 40.57 -25.86
C LYS A 274 -16.17 40.03 -24.65
N GLU A 275 -16.50 38.75 -24.63
CA GLU A 275 -17.23 38.13 -23.51
C GLU A 275 -16.36 38.03 -22.25
N PHE A 276 -15.05 37.80 -22.40
CA PHE A 276 -14.10 37.83 -21.28
C PHE A 276 -14.04 39.22 -20.63
N LEU A 277 -13.95 40.28 -21.43
CA LEU A 277 -13.92 41.65 -20.91
C LEU A 277 -15.21 42.01 -20.17
N LYS A 278 -16.38 41.65 -20.71
CA LYS A 278 -17.67 41.80 -20.01
C LYS A 278 -17.69 41.06 -18.67
N SER A 279 -17.17 39.84 -18.62
CA SER A 279 -17.09 39.04 -17.39
C SER A 279 -16.16 39.67 -16.34
N VAL A 280 -15.04 40.24 -16.78
CA VAL A 280 -14.09 40.96 -15.90
C VAL A 280 -14.69 42.24 -15.36
N GLU A 281 -15.34 43.06 -16.19
CA GLU A 281 -16.00 44.30 -15.77
C GLU A 281 -17.17 44.03 -14.81
N ALA A 282 -17.89 42.92 -15.01
CA ALA A 282 -18.97 42.50 -14.13
C ALA A 282 -18.50 41.73 -12.87
N GLY A 283 -17.20 41.45 -12.71
CA GLY A 283 -16.64 40.73 -11.57
C GLY A 283 -17.07 39.27 -11.43
N LEU A 284 -17.57 38.65 -12.51
CA LEU A 284 -18.20 37.32 -12.51
C LEU A 284 -17.21 36.14 -12.51
N ASN A 285 -15.91 36.40 -12.44
CA ASN A 285 -14.89 35.37 -12.50
C ASN A 285 -14.72 34.69 -11.14
N PRO A 286 -14.88 33.35 -11.02
CA PRO A 286 -14.75 32.61 -9.76
C PRO A 286 -13.30 32.42 -9.30
N VAL A 287 -12.35 33.04 -10.00
CA VAL A 287 -10.96 33.19 -9.58
C VAL A 287 -10.53 34.64 -9.76
N ALA A 288 -10.27 35.33 -8.65
CA ALA A 288 -9.66 36.65 -8.67
C ALA A 288 -8.15 36.47 -8.61
N LYS A 289 -7.44 36.94 -9.65
CA LYS A 289 -5.97 37.02 -9.67
C LYS A 289 -5.56 38.48 -9.78
N THR A 290 -5.26 39.09 -8.63
CA THR A 290 -4.51 40.34 -8.57
C THR A 290 -3.01 40.00 -8.60
N LYS A 291 -2.13 40.95 -8.91
CA LYS A 291 -0.66 40.72 -8.96
C LYS A 291 -0.08 40.07 -7.67
N THR A 292 -0.77 40.20 -6.54
CA THR A 292 -0.34 39.72 -5.22
C THR A 292 -1.26 38.68 -4.59
N GLU A 293 -2.50 38.55 -5.05
CA GLU A 293 -3.56 37.79 -4.36
C GLU A 293 -4.32 36.92 -5.34
N ALA A 294 -4.47 35.64 -5.00
CA ALA A 294 -5.22 34.69 -5.80
C ALA A 294 -6.24 33.97 -4.91
N ILE A 295 -7.50 34.37 -4.99
CA ILE A 295 -8.59 33.77 -4.20
C ILE A 295 -9.48 32.97 -5.14
N ARG A 296 -9.79 31.74 -4.73
CA ARG A 296 -10.78 30.89 -5.38
C ARG A 296 -12.03 30.83 -4.52
N ILE A 297 -13.19 31.02 -5.15
CA ILE A 297 -14.50 30.83 -4.53
C ILE A 297 -15.22 29.65 -5.19
N ASN A 298 -15.79 28.78 -4.38
CA ASN A 298 -16.77 27.78 -4.81
C ASN A 298 -18.00 27.92 -3.90
N ALA A 299 -19.20 27.68 -4.42
CA ALA A 299 -20.41 27.70 -3.61
C ALA A 299 -21.26 26.45 -3.89
N GLU A 300 -21.81 25.88 -2.82
CA GLU A 300 -22.60 24.65 -2.85
C GLU A 300 -23.91 24.87 -2.11
N VAL A 301 -25.03 24.47 -2.73
CA VAL A 301 -26.37 24.55 -2.13
C VAL A 301 -26.83 23.15 -1.78
N HIS A 302 -27.20 22.93 -0.53
CA HIS A 302 -27.72 21.65 -0.03
C HIS A 302 -29.12 21.83 0.56
N GLY A 303 -30.04 20.94 0.22
CA GLY A 303 -31.43 20.95 0.69
C GLY A 303 -32.41 20.87 -0.47
N LEU A 304 -33.65 20.48 -0.16
CA LEU A 304 -34.75 20.37 -1.13
C LEU A 304 -35.78 21.50 -0.97
N GLY A 305 -35.60 22.38 0.02
CA GLY A 305 -36.54 23.45 0.36
C GLY A 305 -37.46 23.09 1.54
N PRO A 306 -38.15 24.08 2.14
CA PRO A 306 -38.02 25.52 1.87
C PRO A 306 -36.75 26.13 2.51
N ARG A 307 -35.93 25.33 3.22
CA ARG A 307 -34.65 25.77 3.79
C ARG A 307 -33.49 25.08 3.08
N PHE A 308 -32.53 25.87 2.62
CA PHE A 308 -31.29 25.43 2.01
C PHE A 308 -30.10 25.85 2.87
N ARG A 309 -29.08 25.00 2.92
CA ARG A 309 -27.76 25.33 3.44
C ARG A 309 -26.87 25.74 2.28
N LEU A 310 -26.51 27.01 2.23
CA LEU A 310 -25.54 27.57 1.30
C LEU A 310 -24.15 27.54 1.94
N THR A 311 -23.24 26.75 1.37
CA THR A 311 -21.84 26.67 1.81
C THR A 311 -20.95 27.37 0.78
N VAL A 312 -20.29 28.45 1.18
CA VAL A 312 -19.29 29.17 0.39
C VAL A 312 -17.91 28.71 0.84
N LYS A 313 -17.14 28.11 -0.07
CA LYS A 313 -15.77 27.66 0.15
C LYS A 313 -14.79 28.66 -0.47
N LEU A 314 -13.87 29.15 0.35
CA LEU A 314 -12.81 30.07 -0.05
C LEU A 314 -11.44 29.41 0.13
N GLN A 315 -10.58 29.58 -0.86
CA GLN A 315 -9.20 29.09 -0.80
C GLN A 315 -8.25 30.17 -1.31
N ASN A 316 -7.20 30.44 -0.53
CA ASN A 316 -6.06 31.22 -0.99
C ASN A 316 -5.16 30.31 -1.84
N THR A 317 -4.96 30.69 -3.10
CA THR A 317 -4.20 29.95 -4.12
C THR A 317 -2.98 30.74 -4.59
N SER A 318 -2.51 31.70 -3.78
CA SER A 318 -1.32 32.48 -4.10
C SER A 318 -0.10 31.58 -4.26
N SER A 319 0.75 31.85 -5.25
CA SER A 319 1.99 31.08 -5.47
C SER A 319 3.06 31.39 -4.42
N THR A 320 2.94 32.53 -3.73
CA THR A 320 3.92 33.01 -2.76
C THR A 320 3.44 32.67 -1.35
N SER A 321 4.16 31.79 -0.67
CA SER A 321 3.80 31.19 0.64
C SER A 321 3.73 32.15 1.83
N LEU A 322 4.00 33.45 1.65
CA LEU A 322 4.27 34.38 2.75
C LEU A 322 3.20 35.46 2.98
N LEU A 323 2.19 35.59 2.12
CA LEU A 323 1.17 36.63 2.28
C LEU A 323 -0.20 36.00 2.60
N PRO A 324 -0.60 35.98 3.88
CA PRO A 324 -1.97 35.67 4.23
C PRO A 324 -2.91 36.77 3.73
N VAL A 325 -4.12 36.39 3.31
CA VAL A 325 -5.14 37.38 2.94
C VAL A 325 -5.99 37.69 4.17
N ILE A 326 -6.09 38.97 4.52
CA ILE A 326 -6.77 39.48 5.72
C ILE A 326 -7.85 40.50 5.34
N ASP A 327 -8.70 40.83 6.32
CA ASP A 327 -9.77 41.84 6.25
C ASP A 327 -10.80 41.62 5.14
N LEU A 328 -11.19 40.36 4.97
CA LEU A 328 -12.23 39.97 4.03
C LEU A 328 -13.57 39.74 4.75
N PHE A 329 -14.66 39.97 4.02
CA PHE A 329 -16.00 39.55 4.45
C PHE A 329 -16.81 39.03 3.26
N LEU A 330 -17.78 38.16 3.56
CA LEU A 330 -18.82 37.73 2.63
C LEU A 330 -20.04 38.62 2.76
N SER A 331 -20.59 39.01 1.62
CA SER A 331 -21.89 39.68 1.50
C SER A 331 -22.72 39.00 0.42
N PHE A 332 -24.04 39.03 0.58
CA PHE A 332 -24.98 38.38 -0.32
C PHE A 332 -25.99 39.39 -0.86
N THR A 333 -26.30 39.34 -2.15
CA THR A 333 -27.43 40.07 -2.74
C THR A 333 -28.42 39.09 -3.34
N TYR A 334 -29.69 39.27 -3.01
CA TYR A 334 -30.80 38.43 -3.41
C TYR A 334 -32.10 39.25 -3.37
N ASP A 335 -33.18 38.74 -3.97
CA ASP A 335 -34.52 39.32 -3.82
C ASP A 335 -35.13 38.92 -2.47
N GLU A 336 -35.30 39.91 -1.58
CA GLU A 336 -35.88 39.73 -0.23
C GLU A 336 -37.34 39.25 -0.25
N ASN A 337 -38.04 39.43 -1.38
CA ASN A 337 -39.39 38.89 -1.53
C ASN A 337 -39.37 37.36 -1.70
N ILE A 338 -38.27 36.79 -2.20
CA ILE A 338 -38.14 35.36 -2.54
C ILE A 338 -37.36 34.62 -1.45
N TYR A 339 -36.24 35.19 -1.00
CA TYR A 339 -35.33 34.54 -0.06
C TYR A 339 -35.11 35.39 1.20
N ASN A 340 -34.89 34.71 2.32
CA ASN A 340 -34.36 35.29 3.54
C ASN A 340 -33.12 34.48 3.97
N LEU A 341 -31.98 35.16 4.12
CA LEU A 341 -30.66 34.55 4.27
C LEU A 341 -30.04 34.95 5.61
N ASN A 342 -29.68 33.95 6.44
CA ASN A 342 -29.10 34.19 7.77
C ASN A 342 -27.88 33.27 8.02
N PRO A 343 -26.70 33.82 8.36
CA PRO A 343 -26.34 35.25 8.34
C PRO A 343 -26.12 35.77 6.90
N ASN A 344 -26.48 37.03 6.64
CA ASN A 344 -26.27 37.75 5.37
C ASN A 344 -24.93 38.51 5.29
N TYR A 345 -24.17 38.51 6.37
CA TYR A 345 -22.82 39.07 6.47
C TYR A 345 -21.96 38.11 7.28
N ILE A 346 -20.79 37.73 6.76
CA ILE A 346 -19.86 36.83 7.45
C ILE A 346 -18.45 37.42 7.40
N GLU A 347 -17.84 37.63 8.56
CA GLU A 347 -16.43 37.99 8.63
C GLU A 347 -15.55 36.76 8.34
N ILE A 348 -14.58 36.93 7.44
CA ILE A 348 -13.68 35.86 7.04
C ILE A 348 -12.40 35.97 7.89
N PRO A 349 -11.98 34.89 8.57
CA PRO A 349 -10.70 34.84 9.27
C PRO A 349 -9.53 34.91 8.28
N ILE A 350 -8.32 35.00 8.81
CA ILE A 350 -7.09 35.02 8.01
C ILE A 350 -7.01 33.78 7.10
N LEU A 351 -6.97 33.98 5.77
CA LEU A 351 -6.89 32.89 4.80
C LEU A 351 -5.43 32.47 4.56
N ILE A 352 -5.04 31.37 5.21
CA ILE A 352 -3.73 30.72 4.99
C ILE A 352 -3.70 30.07 3.60
N ASN A 353 -2.57 30.18 2.92
CA ASN A 353 -2.36 29.62 1.58
C ASN A 353 -2.55 28.09 1.55
N GLY A 354 -3.27 27.58 0.54
CA GLY A 354 -3.51 26.16 0.32
C GLY A 354 -4.66 25.56 1.12
N ILE A 355 -5.14 26.23 2.18
CA ILE A 355 -6.24 25.75 3.03
C ILE A 355 -7.58 26.25 2.50
N GLU A 356 -8.57 25.36 2.42
CA GLU A 356 -9.95 25.69 2.06
C GLU A 356 -10.80 25.93 3.32
N TYR A 357 -11.50 27.06 3.34
CA TYR A 357 -12.37 27.48 4.44
C TYR A 357 -13.82 27.50 3.98
N GLY A 358 -14.70 26.80 4.70
CA GLY A 358 -16.13 26.75 4.40
C GLY A 358 -16.96 27.64 5.33
N PHE A 359 -17.75 28.54 4.77
CA PHE A 359 -18.68 29.43 5.47
C PHE A 359 -20.10 29.03 5.12
N CYS A 360 -20.98 28.94 6.12
CA CYS A 360 -22.35 28.48 5.92
C CYS A 360 -23.36 29.58 6.24
N SER A 361 -24.31 29.78 5.33
CA SER A 361 -25.53 30.57 5.55
C SER A 361 -26.75 29.70 5.27
N PHE A 362 -27.84 29.94 6.00
CA PHE A 362 -29.11 29.27 5.76
C PHE A 362 -30.02 30.18 4.95
N VAL A 363 -30.44 29.71 3.79
CA VAL A 363 -31.39 30.39 2.90
C VAL A 363 -32.76 29.80 3.14
N THR A 364 -33.76 30.64 3.36
CA THR A 364 -35.16 30.24 3.50
C THR A 364 -35.97 30.86 2.37
N CYS A 365 -36.71 30.05 1.63
CA CYS A 365 -37.69 30.56 0.66
C CYS A 365 -38.90 31.10 1.40
N VAL A 366 -39.24 32.36 1.13
CA VAL A 366 -40.36 33.08 1.76
C VAL A 366 -41.62 33.00 0.90
N THR A 367 -41.48 32.71 -0.40
CA THR A 367 -42.61 32.57 -1.32
C THR A 367 -43.21 31.18 -1.31
N ASP A 368 -44.54 31.10 -1.24
CA ASP A 368 -45.31 29.86 -1.48
C ASP A 368 -45.39 29.47 -2.97
N LYS A 369 -44.86 30.33 -3.85
CA LYS A 369 -44.78 30.09 -5.29
C LYS A 369 -43.47 29.35 -5.60
N ALA A 370 -43.53 28.35 -6.48
CA ALA A 370 -42.37 27.61 -6.99
C ALA A 370 -41.50 28.47 -7.94
N ILE A 371 -40.93 29.55 -7.41
CA ILE A 371 -40.08 30.50 -8.12
C ILE A 371 -38.64 30.28 -7.64
N SER A 372 -37.71 30.17 -8.60
CA SER A 372 -36.28 30.19 -8.35
C SER A 372 -35.67 31.47 -8.91
N ASP A 373 -34.63 31.96 -8.25
CA ASP A 373 -33.88 33.15 -8.64
C ASP A 373 -32.43 33.01 -8.15
N ILE A 374 -31.60 33.99 -8.49
CA ILE A 374 -30.16 33.94 -8.34
C ILE A 374 -29.74 34.64 -7.05
N ILE A 375 -28.86 34.02 -6.27
CA ILE A 375 -28.16 34.67 -5.16
C ILE A 375 -26.73 34.98 -5.61
N LYS A 376 -26.32 36.24 -5.51
CA LYS A 376 -24.93 36.63 -5.76
C LYS A 376 -24.18 36.73 -4.44
N VAL A 377 -23.01 36.10 -4.38
CA VAL A 377 -22.09 36.14 -3.26
C VAL A 377 -20.92 37.01 -3.64
N PHE A 378 -20.56 37.95 -2.78
CA PHE A 378 -19.41 38.82 -2.95
C PHE A 378 -18.40 38.59 -1.82
N VAL A 379 -17.14 38.44 -2.18
CA VAL A 379 -16.03 38.57 -1.24
C VAL A 379 -15.48 39.97 -1.41
N CYS A 380 -15.53 40.75 -0.36
CA CYS A 380 -15.10 42.14 -0.35
C CYS A 380 -13.99 42.33 0.68
N ARG A 381 -13.13 43.31 0.45
CA ARG A 381 -12.18 43.81 1.45
C ARG A 381 -12.81 45.00 2.18
N ARG A 382 -12.51 45.16 3.46
CA ARG A 382 -13.05 46.28 4.27
C ARG A 382 -12.67 47.67 3.76
N ASP A 383 -11.57 47.80 3.04
CA ASP A 383 -11.04 49.07 2.49
C ASP A 383 -11.50 49.37 1.06
N SER A 384 -12.20 48.44 0.39
CA SER A 384 -12.60 48.54 -1.01
C SER A 384 -14.10 48.46 -1.16
N THR A 385 -14.67 49.37 -1.96
CA THR A 385 -16.08 49.34 -2.33
C THR A 385 -16.38 48.38 -3.49
N ALA A 386 -15.34 47.91 -4.20
CA ALA A 386 -15.47 46.93 -5.27
C ALA A 386 -15.23 45.51 -4.74
N PRO A 387 -16.06 44.53 -5.14
CA PRO A 387 -15.87 43.13 -4.76
C PRO A 387 -14.58 42.58 -5.38
N LEU A 388 -13.82 41.81 -4.61
CA LEU A 388 -12.63 41.11 -5.10
C LEU A 388 -13.02 39.98 -6.04
N ILE A 389 -14.06 39.24 -5.65
CA ILE A 389 -14.56 38.09 -6.40
C ILE A 389 -16.06 37.95 -6.15
N SER A 390 -16.80 37.55 -7.18
CA SER A 390 -18.22 37.22 -7.04
C SER A 390 -18.51 35.82 -7.55
N ALA A 391 -19.49 35.18 -6.93
CA ALA A 391 -20.06 33.92 -7.38
C ALA A 391 -21.56 34.11 -7.56
N VAL A 392 -22.08 33.55 -8.64
CA VAL A 392 -23.50 33.61 -8.99
C VAL A 392 -24.09 32.23 -8.81
N ILE A 393 -25.09 32.12 -7.94
CA ILE A 393 -25.68 30.85 -7.51
C ILE A 393 -27.11 30.82 -7.98
N ASN A 394 -27.42 29.90 -8.89
CA ASN A 394 -28.79 29.61 -9.27
C ASN A 394 -29.42 28.75 -8.18
N MET A 395 -30.37 29.31 -7.43
CA MET A 395 -31.03 28.53 -6.38
C MET A 395 -31.97 27.49 -6.99
N PRO A 396 -32.00 26.26 -6.45
CA PRO A 396 -32.98 25.27 -6.86
C PRO A 396 -34.39 25.72 -6.48
N VAL A 397 -35.39 25.26 -7.23
CA VAL A 397 -36.80 25.47 -6.90
C VAL A 397 -37.09 24.74 -5.58
N ALA A 398 -37.73 25.42 -4.63
CA ALA A 398 -38.13 24.81 -3.36
C ALA A 398 -39.30 23.84 -3.57
N GLU A 399 -39.18 22.63 -3.04
CA GLU A 399 -40.31 21.73 -2.93
C GLU A 399 -41.34 22.29 -1.94
N PRO A 400 -42.65 22.25 -2.25
CA PRO A 400 -43.69 22.70 -1.33
C PRO A 400 -43.63 21.87 -0.04
N ASN A 401 -43.93 22.50 1.10
CA ASN A 401 -44.05 21.80 2.38
C ASN A 401 -45.09 20.68 2.26
N ILE A 402 -44.64 19.44 2.12
CA ILE A 402 -45.49 18.28 2.32
C ILE A 402 -45.66 18.17 3.84
N SER A 403 -46.73 18.78 4.37
CA SER A 403 -47.18 18.49 5.72
C SER A 403 -47.60 17.02 5.77
N ILE A 404 -46.80 16.19 6.44
CA ILE A 404 -47.20 14.83 6.85
C ILE A 404 -48.08 14.95 8.09
#